data_AF-A0A9N8MLM5-F1
#
_entry.id   AF-A0A9N8MLM5-F1
#
_cell.length_a   1.000
_cell.length_b   1.000
_cell.length_c   1.000
_cell.angle_alpha   90.00
_cell.angle_beta   90.00
_cell.angle_gamma   90.00
#
_symmetry.space_group_name_H-M   'P 1'
#
loop_
_entity.id
_entity.type
_entity.pdbx_description
1 polymer ?
#
loop_
_entity_poly.entity_id
_entity_poly.type
_entity_poly.pdbx_seq_one_letter_code
_entity_poly.pdbx_strand_id
1 'polypeptide(L)'
;MTRQGVTQHLDLLEAANLVATVRHGREKLHFLNPVPLQEIYERWIAKFERPRLNALSDLKQRLEKGNDSIDLCLRDRRYPAAGRKSSPTSSPC
;
A
#
# COMPACT_ATOMS: atom_id res chain seq x y z
N MET A 1 -0.32 -21.12 -30.25
CA MET A 1 -0.95 -21.96 -29.20
C MET A 1 -1.79 -23.02 -29.90
N THR A 2 -1.48 -24.30 -29.74
CA THR A 2 -2.24 -25.41 -30.35
C THR A 2 -3.17 -26.04 -29.31
N ARG A 3 -4.28 -26.66 -29.75
CA ARG A 3 -5.22 -27.39 -28.86
C ARG A 3 -4.50 -28.39 -27.95
N GLN A 4 -3.48 -29.06 -28.47
CA GLN A 4 -2.67 -30.04 -27.74
C GLN A 4 -1.84 -29.39 -26.62
N GLY A 5 -1.35 -28.15 -26.83
CA GLY A 5 -0.64 -27.41 -25.79
C GLY A 5 -1.57 -27.00 -24.65
N VAL A 6 -2.78 -26.55 -24.98
CA VAL A 6 -3.78 -26.16 -23.97
C VAL A 6 -4.18 -27.35 -23.10
N THR A 7 -4.42 -28.53 -23.67
CA THR A 7 -4.76 -29.73 -22.89
C THR A 7 -3.65 -30.12 -21.92
N GLN A 8 -2.38 -30.12 -22.36
CA GLN A 8 -1.25 -30.41 -21.48
C GLN A 8 -1.14 -29.42 -20.31
N HIS A 9 -1.43 -28.14 -20.55
CA HIS A 9 -1.44 -27.14 -19.48
C HIS A 9 -2.61 -27.38 -18.52
N LEU A 10 -3.80 -27.72 -19.03
CA LEU A 10 -4.95 -28.05 -18.19
C LEU A 10 -4.68 -29.26 -17.29
N ASP A 11 -4.02 -30.29 -17.79
CA ASP A 11 -3.66 -31.48 -17.00
C ASP A 11 -2.69 -31.12 -15.87
N LEU A 12 -1.70 -30.25 -16.13
CA LEU A 12 -0.75 -29.78 -15.12
C LEU A 12 -1.42 -28.87 -14.07
N LEU A 13 -2.35 -28.01 -14.49
CA LEU A 13 -3.10 -27.14 -13.59
C LEU A 13 -4.11 -27.93 -12.74
N GLU A 14 -4.67 -29.01 -13.28
CA GLU A 14 -5.52 -29.96 -12.55
C GLU A 14 -4.68 -30.71 -11.50
N ALA A 15 -3.49 -31.20 -11.85
CA ALA A 15 -2.56 -31.85 -10.91
C ALA A 15 -2.08 -30.91 -9.79
N ALA A 16 -1.92 -29.61 -10.09
CA ALA A 16 -1.58 -28.58 -9.10
C ALA A 16 -2.79 -28.10 -8.26
N ASN A 17 -3.98 -28.70 -8.45
CA ASN A 17 -5.22 -28.33 -7.79
C ASN A 17 -5.66 -26.86 -8.01
N LEU A 18 -5.10 -26.20 -9.05
CA LEU A 18 -5.46 -24.82 -9.42
C LEU A 18 -6.74 -24.80 -10.25
N VAL A 19 -6.98 -25.86 -11.04
CA VAL A 19 -8.19 -26.01 -11.84
C VAL A 19 -8.95 -27.25 -11.36
N ALA A 20 -10.14 -27.05 -10.81
CA ALA A 20 -11.07 -28.11 -10.49
C ALA A 20 -11.88 -28.47 -11.75
N THR A 21 -12.01 -29.76 -12.04
CA THR A 21 -12.79 -30.22 -13.19
C THR A 21 -14.04 -30.96 -12.76
N VAL A 22 -15.18 -30.56 -13.30
CA VAL A 22 -16.47 -31.21 -13.03
C VAL A 22 -17.07 -31.65 -14.36
N ARG A 23 -17.45 -32.93 -14.45
CA ARG A 23 -18.13 -33.47 -15.63
C ARG A 23 -19.64 -33.25 -15.46
N HIS A 24 -20.23 -32.44 -16.33
CA HIS A 24 -21.66 -32.22 -16.38
C HIS A 24 -22.21 -32.78 -17.70
N GLY A 25 -22.75 -33.99 -17.65
CA GLY A 25 -23.26 -34.69 -18.84
C GLY A 25 -22.15 -34.93 -19.89
N ARG A 26 -22.23 -34.22 -21.02
CA ARG A 26 -21.26 -34.29 -22.14
C ARG A 26 -20.18 -33.19 -22.09
N GLU A 27 -20.22 -32.32 -21.08
CA GLU A 27 -19.33 -31.16 -20.96
C GLU A 27 -18.36 -31.32 -19.79
N LYS A 28 -17.10 -30.90 -19.98
CA LYS A 28 -16.10 -30.78 -18.90
C LYS A 28 -16.01 -29.30 -18.53
N LEU A 29 -16.53 -28.94 -17.36
CA LEU A 29 -16.44 -27.60 -16.82
C LEU A 29 -15.15 -27.46 -16.03
N HIS A 30 -14.42 -26.39 -16.30
CA HIS A 30 -13.16 -26.05 -15.63
C HIS A 30 -13.42 -24.86 -14.71
N PHE A 31 -13.29 -25.09 -13.40
CA PHE A 31 -13.41 -24.07 -12.38
C PHE A 31 -12.03 -23.71 -11.83
N LEU A 32 -11.76 -22.43 -11.65
CA LEU A 32 -10.53 -21.97 -11.03
C LEU A 32 -10.65 -22.04 -9.50
N ASN A 33 -9.68 -22.67 -8.84
CA ASN A 33 -9.56 -22.70 -7.39
C ASN A 33 -8.56 -21.62 -6.92
N PRO A 34 -8.99 -20.59 -6.17
CA PRO A 34 -8.09 -19.53 -5.70
C PRO A 34 -7.23 -19.93 -4.49
N VAL A 35 -7.54 -21.04 -3.80
CA VAL A 35 -6.86 -21.43 -2.55
C VAL A 35 -5.34 -21.65 -2.72
N PRO A 36 -4.86 -22.42 -3.72
CA PRO A 36 -3.42 -22.62 -3.90
C PRO A 36 -2.66 -21.34 -4.25
N LEU A 37 -3.31 -20.37 -4.89
CA LEU A 37 -2.70 -19.06 -5.18
C LEU A 37 -2.42 -18.29 -3.89
N GLN A 38 -3.37 -18.32 -2.95
CA GLN A 38 -3.22 -17.68 -1.66
C GLN A 38 -2.10 -18.32 -0.83
N GLU A 39 -2.00 -19.66 -0.83
CA GLU A 39 -0.93 -20.36 -0.11
C GLU A 39 0.48 -20.01 -0.65
N ILE A 40 0.64 -19.93 -1.97
CA ILE A 40 1.90 -19.51 -2.60
C ILE A 40 2.20 -18.05 -2.26
N TYR A 41 1.17 -17.18 -2.33
CA TYR A 41 1.30 -15.77 -1.96
C TYR A 41 1.79 -15.62 -0.52
N GLU A 42 1.18 -16.34 0.42
CA GLU A 42 1.51 -16.25 1.83
C GLU A 42 2.91 -16.83 2.13
N ARG A 43 3.30 -17.90 1.44
CA ARG A 43 4.65 -18.49 1.60
C ARG A 43 5.75 -17.63 1.00
N TRP A 44 5.51 -16.97 -0.13
CA TRP A 44 6.54 -16.28 -0.91
C TRP A 44 6.49 -14.76 -0.79
N ILE A 45 5.33 -14.16 -1.00
CA ILE A 45 5.16 -12.70 -1.08
C ILE A 45 5.10 -12.05 0.31
N ALA A 46 4.57 -12.73 1.33
CA ALA A 46 4.54 -12.19 2.69
C ALA A 46 5.93 -11.82 3.24
N LYS A 47 7.00 -12.46 2.74
CA LYS A 47 8.40 -12.13 3.11
C LYS A 47 8.88 -10.81 2.50
N PHE A 48 8.35 -10.43 1.34
CA PHE A 48 8.71 -9.18 0.65
C PHE A 48 7.87 -7.99 1.09
N GLU A 49 6.74 -8.21 1.74
CA GLU A 49 5.88 -7.15 2.26
C GLU A 49 6.45 -6.53 3.54
N ARG A 50 7.01 -7.34 4.45
CA ARG A 50 7.53 -6.83 5.74
C ARG A 50 8.58 -5.72 5.60
N PRO A 51 9.61 -5.84 4.73
CA PRO A 51 10.61 -4.78 4.57
C PRO A 51 10.03 -3.50 3.97
N ARG A 52 9.09 -3.62 3.03
CA ARG A 52 8.43 -2.46 2.40
C ARG A 52 7.52 -1.73 3.38
N LEU A 53 6.75 -2.45 4.18
CA LEU A 53 5.89 -1.86 5.22
C LEU A 53 6.72 -1.15 6.30
N ASN A 54 7.88 -1.70 6.66
CA ASN A 54 8.80 -1.04 7.58
C ASN A 54 9.35 0.27 6.99
N ALA A 55 9.75 0.27 5.72
CA ALA A 55 10.21 1.49 5.05
C ALA A 55 9.13 2.58 4.97
N LEU A 56 7.88 2.21 4.69
CA LEU A 56 6.75 3.14 4.69
C LEU A 56 6.44 3.66 6.11
N SER A 57 6.57 2.81 7.14
CA SER A 57 6.35 3.20 8.53
C SER A 57 7.44 4.17 9.03
N ASP A 58 8.70 3.92 8.66
CA ASP A 58 9.82 4.83 8.95
C ASP A 58 9.60 6.18 8.27
N LEU A 59 9.19 6.19 7.00
CA LEU A 59 8.88 7.42 6.28
C LEU A 59 7.74 8.21 6.96
N LYS A 60 6.69 7.53 7.40
CA LYS A 60 5.58 8.15 8.15
C LYS A 60 6.09 8.78 9.45
N GLN A 61 6.86 8.06 10.26
CA GLN A 61 7.40 8.60 11.52
C GLN A 61 8.30 9.81 11.30
N ARG A 62 9.12 9.81 10.24
CA ARG A 62 9.98 10.95 9.90
C ARG A 62 9.17 12.18 9.51
N LEU A 63 8.08 12.00 8.77
CA LEU A 63 7.20 13.09 8.39
C LEU A 63 6.42 13.65 9.58
N GLU A 64 5.92 12.79 10.48
CA GLU A 64 5.24 13.22 11.69
C GLU A 64 6.18 13.99 12.63
N LYS A 65 7.40 13.49 12.88
CA LYS A 65 8.42 14.20 13.68
C LYS A 65 8.86 15.52 13.06
N GLY A 66 9.00 15.55 11.73
CA GLY A 66 9.30 16.76 10.98
C GLY A 66 8.17 17.79 11.13
N ASN A 67 6.92 17.35 11.02
CA ASN A 67 5.75 18.19 11.18
C ASN A 67 5.58 18.69 12.63
N ASP A 68 5.92 17.88 13.63
CA ASP A 68 5.95 18.28 15.04
C ASP A 68 7.04 19.33 15.30
N SER A 69 8.22 19.21 14.66
CA SER A 69 9.27 20.24 14.75
C SER A 69 8.89 21.55 14.04
N ILE A 70 8.10 21.47 12.97
CA ILE A 70 7.55 22.64 12.28
C ILE A 70 6.46 23.30 13.15
N ASP A 71 5.63 22.51 13.85
CA ASP A 71 4.58 23.01 14.76
C ASP A 71 5.18 23.65 16.04
N LEU A 72 6.25 23.08 16.60
CA LEU A 72 7.01 23.69 17.71
C LEU A 72 7.62 25.04 17.32
N CYS A 73 8.13 25.18 16.10
CA CYS A 73 8.67 26.44 15.60
C CYS A 73 7.57 27.46 15.25
N LEU A 74 6.38 26.99 14.83
CA LEU A 74 5.19 27.83 14.59
C LEU A 74 4.50 28.29 15.88
N ARG A 75 4.67 27.59 17.00
CA ARG A 75 4.19 28.04 18.32
C ARG A 75 5.07 29.11 18.97
N ASP A 76 6.37 29.12 18.69
CA ASP A 76 7.31 30.08 19.30
C ASP A 76 7.37 31.43 18.55
N ARG A 77 6.95 31.46 17.28
CA ARG A 77 6.83 32.71 16.52
C ARG A 77 5.48 33.38 16.81
N ARG A 78 5.44 34.08 17.95
CA ARG A 78 4.47 35.11 18.35
C ARG A 78 4.02 35.93 17.12
N TYR A 79 2.85 35.63 16.54
CA TYR A 79 2.24 36.43 15.48
C TYR A 79 1.64 37.69 16.11
N PRO A 80 2.20 38.89 15.90
CA PRO A 80 1.52 40.11 16.32
C PRO A 80 0.32 40.33 15.39
N ALA A 81 -0.87 40.40 15.99
CA ALA A 81 -2.09 40.78 15.28
C ALA A 81 -1.89 42.16 14.63
N ALA A 82 -1.98 42.22 13.31
CA ALA A 82 -1.98 43.47 12.56
C ALA A 82 -3.23 44.27 12.90
N GLY A 83 -3.08 45.45 13.53
CA GLY A 83 -4.23 46.25 13.95
C GLY A 83 -3.93 47.67 14.45
N ARG A 84 -3.69 48.57 13.49
CA ARG A 84 -3.99 50.03 13.49
C ARG A 84 -3.38 50.99 14.55
N LYS A 85 -2.59 51.91 13.99
CA LYS A 85 -2.63 53.39 14.12
C LYS A 85 -2.52 54.00 15.53
N SER A 86 -1.40 54.68 15.79
CA SER A 86 -1.35 56.16 15.95
C SER A 86 0.04 56.60 16.42
N SER A 87 0.73 57.40 15.59
CA SER A 87 1.72 58.39 16.03
C SER A 87 1.07 59.32 17.07
N PRO A 88 1.80 60.03 17.97
CA PRO A 88 2.87 60.96 17.55
C PRO A 88 4.02 61.18 18.58
N THR A 89 5.02 61.97 18.17
CA THR A 89 5.82 62.97 18.95
C THR A 89 6.37 62.57 20.33
N SER A 90 7.62 62.81 20.72
CA SER A 90 8.61 63.84 20.38
C SER A 90 9.89 63.41 21.11
N SER A 91 11.02 63.38 20.40
CA SER A 91 12.22 64.22 20.60
C SER A 91 12.89 64.23 21.98
N PRO A 92 14.23 64.38 21.99
CA PRO A 92 15.10 63.94 23.07
C PRO A 92 15.46 65.06 24.05
N CYS A 93 15.74 64.67 25.28
CA CYS A 93 16.76 65.27 26.15
C CYS A 93 17.45 64.12 26.88
#